data_AF-A0A8J9X3K2-F1
#
_entry.id   AF-A0A8J9X3K2-F1
#
_cell.length_a   1.000
_cell.length_b   1.000
_cell.length_c   1.000
_cell.angle_alpha   90.00
_cell.angle_beta   90.00
_cell.angle_gamma   90.00
#
_symmetry.space_group_name_H-M   'P 1'
#
loop_
_entity.id
_entity.type
_entity.pdbx_description
1 polymer ?
#
loop_
_entity_poly.entity_id
_entity_poly.type
_entity_poly.pdbx_seq_one_letter_code
_entity_poly.pdbx_strand_id
1 'polypeptide(L)'
;MATLVSLSANTHARAAHRVGFDTDSRQIHVDNCATRSITNVESDCVGPMKPITRKVKGIGGVQVTNMFEVTIEWTIEDDHGKRHKIRLPKSFLIPSSPTRLLSPQHWSQTSRDIRPLPRGTRCITYDDCIVLEWEQRKHRRTILLDARGSNVATFTTASGYEKFNAFCTECSVDDDTFNSEPLILNSSTASNSKEGDNDDLDDQQEVHVKFDDKIEDFTGPSGELRNGPLSTNFSLDGPAQTGDADGMDPVTTIIEDEGDVETQGNPSALFLRWHHRLGHASMTKIRMLAKVGL
;
A
#
# COMPACT_ATOMS: atom_id res chain seq x y z
N MET A 1 -24.07 -46.66 12.14
CA MET A 1 -24.45 -45.38 11.51
C MET A 1 -24.20 -44.30 12.55
N ALA A 2 -23.17 -43.47 12.36
CA ALA A 2 -22.80 -42.43 13.31
C ALA A 2 -23.53 -41.13 12.95
N THR A 3 -24.28 -40.58 13.90
CA THR A 3 -25.05 -39.34 13.77
C THR A 3 -24.09 -38.15 13.90
N LEU A 4 -24.00 -37.32 12.86
CA LEU A 4 -23.21 -36.11 12.85
C LEU A 4 -24.04 -34.98 13.49
N VAL A 5 -23.71 -34.61 14.72
CA VAL A 5 -24.36 -33.49 15.42
C VAL A 5 -23.61 -32.21 15.05
N SER A 6 -24.27 -31.33 14.29
CA SER A 6 -23.84 -29.96 14.03
C SER A 6 -24.05 -29.11 15.30
N LEU A 7 -22.97 -28.61 15.88
CA LEU A 7 -23.02 -27.58 16.93
C LEU A 7 -22.91 -26.20 16.26
N SER A 8 -24.00 -25.45 16.20
CA SER A 8 -23.94 -24.02 15.87
C SER A 8 -23.58 -23.22 17.13
N ALA A 9 -22.35 -22.71 17.20
CA ALA A 9 -21.99 -21.73 18.21
C ALA A 9 -22.44 -20.34 17.75
N ASN A 10 -23.52 -19.82 18.34
CA ASN A 10 -23.89 -18.41 18.21
C ASN A 10 -22.99 -17.59 19.14
N THR A 11 -21.74 -17.39 18.71
CA THR A 11 -20.83 -16.44 19.35
C THR A 11 -20.86 -15.16 18.55
N HIS A 12 -21.28 -14.06 19.18
CA HIS A 12 -21.04 -12.73 18.64
C HIS A 12 -19.56 -12.63 18.26
N ALA A 13 -19.29 -12.40 16.97
CA ALA A 13 -17.94 -12.28 16.45
C ALA A 13 -17.28 -11.04 17.06
N ARG A 14 -16.65 -11.20 18.23
CA ARG A 14 -15.56 -10.30 18.61
C ARG A 14 -14.53 -10.43 17.51
N ALA A 15 -14.10 -9.31 16.93
CA ALA A 15 -13.07 -9.24 15.90
C ALA A 15 -12.01 -10.29 16.20
N ALA A 16 -11.95 -11.34 15.38
CA ALA A 16 -11.01 -12.42 15.59
C ALA A 16 -9.63 -11.77 15.61
N HIS A 17 -8.95 -11.82 16.76
CA HIS A 17 -7.56 -11.44 16.84
C HIS A 17 -6.85 -12.32 15.81
N ARG A 18 -6.41 -11.75 14.69
CA ARG A 18 -5.61 -12.49 13.71
C ARG A 18 -4.30 -12.84 14.40
N VAL A 19 -4.26 -14.02 15.02
CA VAL A 19 -3.03 -14.60 15.54
C VAL A 19 -2.24 -15.06 14.33
N GLY A 20 -1.21 -14.30 13.96
CA GLY A 20 -0.30 -14.66 12.88
C GLY A 20 0.70 -15.69 13.38
N PHE A 21 0.57 -16.93 12.93
CA PHE A 21 1.56 -17.99 13.15
C PHE A 21 2.72 -17.95 12.14
N ASP A 22 2.75 -16.93 11.29
CA ASP A 22 3.76 -16.73 10.26
C ASP A 22 5.02 -16.12 10.85
N THR A 23 6.07 -16.93 10.95
CA THR A 23 7.34 -16.52 11.58
C THR A 23 8.32 -15.91 10.59
N ASP A 24 8.07 -16.09 9.29
CA ASP A 24 9.11 -15.95 8.27
C ASP A 24 8.79 -14.94 7.20
N SER A 25 7.51 -14.59 7.01
CA SER A 25 7.16 -13.62 5.99
C SER A 25 7.72 -12.24 6.27
N ARG A 26 8.00 -11.53 5.17
CA ARG A 26 8.68 -10.25 5.18
C ARG A 26 7.86 -9.25 4.39
N GLN A 27 7.71 -8.06 4.94
CA GLN A 27 7.00 -6.97 4.27
C GLN A 27 7.77 -6.44 3.05
N ILE A 28 7.01 -6.14 1.99
CA ILE A 28 7.43 -5.55 0.73
C ILE A 28 6.49 -4.37 0.45
N HIS A 29 7.07 -3.19 0.22
CA HIS A 29 6.32 -2.01 -0.21
C HIS A 29 6.27 -1.93 -1.72
N VAL A 30 5.10 -1.61 -2.27
CA VAL A 30 4.95 -1.31 -3.69
C VAL A 30 5.18 0.17 -3.92
N ASP A 31 6.14 0.52 -4.78
CA ASP A 31 6.45 1.90 -5.12
C ASP A 31 6.50 2.08 -6.65
N ASN A 32 5.53 2.82 -7.17
CA ASN A 32 5.43 3.16 -8.60
C ASN A 32 6.43 4.23 -9.05
N CYS A 33 7.01 5.00 -8.12
CA CYS A 33 8.01 6.03 -8.39
C CYS A 33 9.43 5.45 -8.44
N ALA A 34 9.63 4.26 -7.87
CA ALA A 34 10.93 3.62 -7.86
C ALA A 34 11.32 3.08 -9.25
N THR A 35 12.56 3.35 -9.66
CA THR A 35 13.11 2.81 -10.93
C THR A 35 13.50 1.33 -10.83
N ARG A 36 13.82 0.85 -9.63
CA ARG A 36 14.30 -0.52 -9.39
C ARG A 36 13.81 -1.03 -8.05
N SER A 37 13.66 -2.35 -7.97
CA SER A 37 13.37 -3.03 -6.73
C SER A 37 14.60 -3.06 -5.82
N ILE A 38 14.35 -2.99 -4.51
CA ILE A 38 15.38 -2.94 -3.47
C ILE A 38 15.07 -4.02 -2.44
N THR A 39 16.10 -4.71 -1.98
CA THR A 39 16.06 -5.52 -0.75
C THR A 39 17.11 -5.03 0.24
N ASN A 40 16.84 -5.21 1.52
CA ASN A 40 17.79 -5.05 2.61
C ASN A 40 18.32 -6.38 3.14
N VAL A 41 17.95 -7.51 2.52
CA VAL A 41 18.30 -8.85 3.00
C VAL A 41 19.04 -9.63 1.92
N GLU A 42 20.20 -10.15 2.29
CA GLU A 42 21.07 -10.91 1.38
C GLU A 42 20.43 -12.23 0.92
N SER A 43 19.63 -12.89 1.77
CA SER A 43 18.94 -14.14 1.44
C SER A 43 17.90 -14.02 0.33
N ASP A 44 17.46 -12.79 0.01
CA ASP A 44 16.57 -12.55 -1.12
C ASP A 44 17.31 -12.58 -2.46
N CYS A 45 18.64 -12.56 -2.44
CA CYS A 45 19.47 -12.40 -3.63
C CYS A 45 19.92 -13.77 -4.17
N VAL A 46 19.86 -13.93 -5.48
CA VAL A 46 20.33 -15.12 -6.19
C VAL A 46 21.42 -14.76 -7.20
N GLY A 47 22.40 -15.66 -7.33
CA GLY A 47 23.53 -15.47 -8.24
C GLY A 47 24.58 -14.47 -7.73
N PRO A 48 25.51 -14.02 -8.59
CA PRO A 48 26.62 -13.17 -8.18
C PRO A 48 26.14 -11.75 -7.81
N MET A 49 26.69 -11.21 -6.72
CA MET A 49 26.46 -9.83 -6.29
C MET A 49 27.59 -8.93 -6.80
N LYS A 50 27.25 -7.86 -7.50
CA LYS A 50 28.24 -6.90 -7.99
C LYS A 50 28.25 -5.67 -7.11
N PRO A 51 29.35 -5.34 -6.41
CA PRO A 51 29.44 -4.10 -5.65
C PRO A 51 29.32 -2.90 -6.58
N ILE A 52 28.51 -1.93 -6.18
CA ILE A 52 28.30 -0.69 -6.91
C ILE A 52 28.45 0.48 -5.95
N THR A 53 29.40 1.36 -6.25
CA THR A 53 29.46 2.69 -5.63
C THR A 53 28.50 3.61 -6.38
N ARG A 54 27.29 3.79 -5.85
CA ARG A 54 26.33 4.77 -6.38
C ARG A 54 25.78 5.64 -5.27
N LYS A 55 25.39 6.83 -5.71
CA LYS A 55 24.68 7.85 -4.94
C LYS A 55 23.18 7.56 -5.06
N VAL A 56 22.50 7.25 -3.96
CA VAL A 56 21.04 7.09 -3.95
C VAL A 56 20.42 8.45 -3.69
N LYS A 57 19.61 8.95 -4.62
CA LYS A 57 18.91 10.23 -4.49
C LYS A 57 17.50 9.97 -3.97
N GLY A 58 17.20 10.45 -2.77
CA GLY A 58 15.83 10.51 -2.22
C GLY A 58 15.39 11.97 -1.97
N ILE A 59 14.20 12.14 -1.39
CA ILE A 59 13.67 13.47 -1.01
C ILE A 59 14.59 14.15 0.04
N GLY A 60 15.26 13.36 0.90
CA GLY A 60 16.25 13.84 1.86
C GLY A 60 17.66 14.09 1.31
N GLY A 61 17.85 14.14 0.00
CA GLY A 61 19.14 14.35 -0.65
C GLY A 61 19.85 13.07 -1.09
N VAL A 62 21.13 13.19 -1.41
CA VAL A 62 21.94 12.11 -1.97
C VAL A 62 22.78 11.46 -0.86
N GLN A 63 22.51 10.19 -0.56
CA GLN A 63 23.31 9.41 0.39
C GLN A 63 24.23 8.44 -0.37
N VAL A 64 25.47 8.31 0.10
CA VAL A 64 26.39 7.27 -0.37
C VAL A 64 26.16 6.05 0.51
N THR A 65 25.80 4.94 -0.12
CA THR A 65 25.43 3.71 0.60
C THR A 65 26.15 2.54 -0.04
N ASN A 66 26.60 1.58 0.78
CA ASN A 66 27.07 0.30 0.27
C ASN A 66 25.91 -0.39 -0.44
N MET A 67 26.04 -0.56 -1.76
CA MET A 67 25.00 -1.09 -2.61
C MET A 67 25.58 -2.17 -3.53
N PHE A 68 24.80 -3.22 -3.76
CA PHE A 68 25.15 -4.26 -4.70
C PHE A 68 24.07 -4.35 -5.77
N GLU A 69 24.46 -4.49 -7.03
CA GLU A 69 23.54 -4.97 -8.06
C GLU A 69 23.44 -6.49 -7.97
N VAL A 70 22.19 -6.95 -7.85
CA VAL A 70 21.83 -8.34 -7.56
C VAL A 70 20.66 -8.77 -8.41
N THR A 71 20.31 -10.06 -8.38
CA THR A 71 18.99 -10.53 -8.80
C THR A 71 18.20 -10.87 -7.55
N ILE A 72 17.07 -10.21 -7.34
CA ILE A 72 16.16 -10.55 -6.22
C ILE A 72 15.24 -11.69 -6.68
N GLU A 73 15.06 -12.70 -5.84
CA GLU A 73 14.02 -13.72 -5.97
C GLU A 73 13.11 -13.65 -4.72
N TRP A 74 11.84 -13.29 -4.92
CA TRP A 74 10.84 -13.33 -3.85
C TRP A 74 9.81 -14.40 -4.15
N THR A 75 9.42 -15.15 -3.13
CA THR A 75 8.21 -15.98 -3.19
C THR A 75 7.06 -15.17 -2.63
N ILE A 76 6.01 -14.99 -3.42
CA ILE A 76 4.80 -14.21 -3.08
C ILE A 76 3.57 -15.09 -3.28
N GLU A 77 2.46 -14.72 -2.67
CA GLU A 77 1.18 -15.43 -2.84
C GLU A 77 0.21 -14.62 -3.71
N ASP A 78 -0.60 -15.31 -4.51
CA ASP A 78 -1.76 -14.71 -5.17
C ASP A 78 -2.99 -14.66 -4.24
N ASP A 79 -4.10 -14.10 -4.73
CA ASP A 79 -5.34 -13.97 -3.97
C ASP A 79 -5.96 -15.31 -3.55
N HIS A 80 -5.52 -16.42 -4.15
CA HIS A 80 -5.92 -17.78 -3.79
C HIS A 80 -4.92 -18.47 -2.85
N GLY A 81 -3.90 -17.75 -2.36
CA GLY A 81 -2.84 -18.30 -1.52
C GLY A 81 -1.84 -19.19 -2.26
N LYS A 82 -1.88 -19.26 -3.61
CA LYS A 82 -0.90 -20.03 -4.37
C LYS A 82 0.42 -19.26 -4.39
N ARG A 83 1.53 -19.96 -4.11
CA ARG A 83 2.87 -19.39 -4.11
C ARG A 83 3.45 -19.27 -5.51
N HIS A 84 4.10 -18.13 -5.78
CA HIS A 84 4.74 -17.75 -7.03
C HIS A 84 6.12 -17.17 -6.77
N LYS A 85 7.10 -17.57 -7.58
CA LYS A 85 8.45 -16.99 -7.52
C LYS A 85 8.59 -15.88 -8.55
N ILE A 86 8.91 -14.69 -8.08
CA ILE A 86 9.20 -13.54 -8.95
C ILE A 86 10.70 -13.26 -8.94
N ARG A 87 11.28 -13.05 -10.13
CA ARG A 87 12.69 -12.73 -10.31
C ARG A 87 12.86 -11.33 -10.87
N LEU A 88 13.66 -10.54 -10.18
CA LEU A 88 13.88 -9.13 -10.45
C LEU A 88 15.38 -8.92 -10.71
N PRO A 89 15.86 -9.22 -11.93
CA PRO A 89 17.27 -9.10 -12.27
C PRO A 89 17.70 -7.64 -12.25
N LYS A 90 18.97 -7.42 -11.90
CA LYS A 90 19.52 -6.07 -11.75
C LYS A 90 18.68 -5.24 -10.76
N SER A 91 18.34 -5.80 -9.62
CA SER A 91 17.82 -5.04 -8.48
C SER A 91 18.97 -4.56 -7.60
N PHE A 92 18.66 -3.88 -6.50
CA PHE A 92 19.67 -3.46 -5.53
C PHE A 92 19.52 -4.15 -4.18
N LEU A 93 20.64 -4.62 -3.63
CA LEU A 93 20.77 -4.93 -2.22
C LEU A 93 21.37 -3.70 -1.54
N ILE A 94 20.61 -3.12 -0.61
CA ILE A 94 21.00 -1.98 0.21
C ILE A 94 20.75 -2.38 1.67
N PRO A 95 21.77 -2.88 2.40
CA PRO A 95 21.59 -3.39 3.76
C PRO A 95 21.03 -2.36 4.75
N SER A 96 21.27 -1.06 4.50
CA SER A 96 20.73 0.02 5.32
C SER A 96 19.32 0.47 4.93
N SER A 97 18.71 -0.10 3.89
CA SER A 97 17.33 0.21 3.54
C SER A 97 16.40 -0.28 4.65
N PRO A 98 15.43 0.52 5.10
CA PRO A 98 14.55 0.12 6.19
C PRO A 98 13.66 -1.07 5.81
N THR A 99 13.29 -1.17 4.53
CA THR A 99 12.34 -2.17 4.05
C THR A 99 12.71 -2.69 2.65
N ARG A 100 12.02 -3.76 2.24
CA ARG A 100 11.99 -4.23 0.85
C ARG A 100 11.04 -3.36 0.04
N LEU A 101 11.40 -3.13 -1.21
CA LEU A 101 10.65 -2.31 -2.13
C LEU A 101 10.54 -3.01 -3.50
N LEU A 102 9.31 -3.22 -3.95
CA LEU A 102 8.98 -3.67 -5.28
C LEU A 102 8.73 -2.44 -6.17
N SER A 103 9.50 -2.31 -7.26
CA SER A 103 9.13 -1.41 -8.36
C SER A 103 8.29 -2.19 -9.37
N PRO A 104 6.99 -1.87 -9.55
CA PRO A 104 6.17 -2.53 -10.54
C PRO A 104 6.63 -2.29 -11.96
N GLN A 105 7.14 -1.08 -12.23
CA GLN A 105 7.69 -0.74 -13.54
C GLN A 105 8.88 -1.65 -13.86
N HIS A 106 9.79 -1.83 -12.90
CA HIS A 106 10.93 -2.72 -13.05
C HIS A 106 10.50 -4.18 -13.28
N TRP A 107 9.52 -4.66 -12.51
CA TRP A 107 9.02 -6.03 -12.64
C TRP A 107 8.37 -6.26 -14.01
N SER A 108 7.52 -5.34 -14.45
CA SER A 108 6.86 -5.40 -15.75
C SER A 108 7.86 -5.39 -16.92
N GLN A 109 8.92 -4.56 -16.84
CA GLN A 109 9.98 -4.52 -17.85
C GLN A 109 10.81 -5.80 -17.91
N THR A 110 11.12 -6.39 -16.75
CA THR A 110 12.02 -7.54 -16.64
C THR A 110 11.33 -8.87 -16.94
N SER A 111 10.04 -9.00 -16.62
CA SER A 111 9.23 -10.18 -16.96
C SER A 111 9.09 -10.41 -18.47
N ARG A 112 9.16 -9.33 -19.28
CA ARG A 112 8.94 -9.35 -20.74
C ARG A 112 7.61 -10.01 -21.12
N ASP A 113 6.62 -9.86 -20.25
CA ASP A 113 5.32 -10.51 -20.34
C ASP A 113 4.38 -9.72 -21.25
N ILE A 114 4.71 -9.69 -22.55
CA ILE A 114 4.04 -8.84 -23.56
C ILE A 114 3.28 -9.65 -24.63
N ARG A 115 3.16 -10.97 -24.47
CA ARG A 115 2.45 -11.86 -25.41
C ARG A 115 1.74 -13.01 -24.67
N PRO A 116 0.53 -13.42 -25.11
CA PRO A 116 -0.21 -12.91 -26.26
C PRO A 116 -0.79 -11.51 -26.08
N LEU A 117 -1.06 -11.09 -24.84
CA LEU A 117 -1.56 -9.76 -24.52
C LEU A 117 -0.40 -8.81 -24.15
N PRO A 118 -0.47 -7.54 -24.56
CA PRO A 118 0.43 -6.53 -24.02
C PRO A 118 0.16 -6.34 -22.52
N ARG A 119 1.21 -5.95 -21.76
CA ARG A 119 1.10 -5.64 -20.32
C ARG A 119 0.54 -6.84 -19.53
N GLY A 120 1.08 -8.04 -19.76
CA GLY A 120 0.71 -9.26 -19.06
C GLY A 120 1.12 -9.25 -17.58
N THR A 121 2.22 -8.55 -17.26
CA THR A 121 2.61 -8.21 -15.89
C THR A 121 2.40 -6.71 -15.67
N ARG A 122 1.55 -6.33 -14.72
CA ARG A 122 1.17 -4.92 -14.46
C ARG A 122 0.81 -4.67 -13.01
N CYS A 123 0.80 -3.39 -12.66
CA CYS A 123 0.27 -2.88 -11.41
C CYS A 123 -0.84 -1.88 -11.74
N ILE A 124 -1.99 -2.04 -11.10
CA ILE A 124 -3.15 -1.19 -11.24
C ILE A 124 -3.39 -0.56 -9.87
N THR A 125 -3.55 0.76 -9.85
CA THR A 125 -3.80 1.52 -8.62
C THR A 125 -5.22 2.03 -8.67
N TYR A 126 -6.02 1.60 -7.70
CA TYR A 126 -7.37 2.10 -7.42
C TYR A 126 -7.32 3.02 -6.18
N ASP A 127 -8.43 3.66 -5.85
CA ASP A 127 -8.54 4.50 -4.67
C ASP A 127 -8.45 3.71 -3.36
N ASP A 128 -8.88 2.45 -3.36
CA ASP A 128 -8.97 1.57 -2.19
C ASP A 128 -7.93 0.45 -2.16
N CYS A 129 -7.29 0.15 -3.29
CA CYS A 129 -6.37 -0.98 -3.41
C CYS A 129 -5.33 -0.82 -4.51
N ILE A 130 -4.28 -1.64 -4.43
CA ILE A 130 -3.34 -1.89 -5.51
C ILE A 130 -3.46 -3.35 -5.95
N VAL A 131 -3.57 -3.57 -7.25
CA VAL A 131 -3.65 -4.90 -7.86
C VAL A 131 -2.38 -5.16 -8.66
N LEU A 132 -1.67 -6.22 -8.28
CA LEU A 132 -0.54 -6.76 -9.05
C LEU A 132 -1.04 -7.95 -9.87
N GLU A 133 -0.79 -7.94 -11.17
CA GLU A 133 -1.12 -9.05 -12.07
C GLU A 133 0.14 -9.53 -12.79
N TRP A 134 0.26 -10.83 -13.01
CA TRP A 134 1.39 -11.45 -13.72
C TRP A 134 0.98 -12.70 -14.49
N GLU A 135 1.93 -13.22 -15.29
CA GLU A 135 1.74 -14.38 -16.18
C GLU A 135 0.52 -14.22 -17.08
N GLN A 136 0.51 -13.15 -17.88
CA GLN A 136 -0.61 -12.81 -18.76
C GLN A 136 -1.92 -12.61 -17.99
N ARG A 137 -1.82 -11.94 -16.83
CA ARG A 137 -2.95 -11.60 -15.96
C ARG A 137 -3.71 -12.83 -15.41
N LYS A 138 -3.06 -14.01 -15.41
CA LYS A 138 -3.64 -15.25 -14.85
C LYS A 138 -3.59 -15.29 -13.33
N HIS A 139 -2.60 -14.62 -12.77
CA HIS A 139 -2.38 -14.54 -11.34
C HIS A 139 -2.48 -13.09 -10.90
N ARG A 140 -3.08 -12.89 -9.73
CA ARG A 140 -3.44 -11.59 -9.18
C ARG A 140 -3.16 -11.56 -7.69
N ARG A 141 -2.61 -10.44 -7.20
CA ARG A 141 -2.55 -10.11 -5.78
C ARG A 141 -3.17 -8.74 -5.55
N THR A 142 -4.20 -8.71 -4.71
CA THR A 142 -4.92 -7.49 -4.30
C THR A 142 -4.42 -7.04 -2.94
N ILE A 143 -3.92 -5.81 -2.87
CA ILE A 143 -3.36 -5.19 -1.68
C ILE A 143 -4.27 -4.03 -1.30
N LEU A 144 -5.08 -4.22 -0.25
CA LEU A 144 -5.96 -3.17 0.27
C LEU A 144 -5.11 -2.04 0.87
N LEU A 145 -5.49 -0.80 0.57
CA LEU A 145 -4.90 0.37 1.18
C LEU A 145 -5.56 0.64 2.54
N ASP A 146 -4.78 1.18 3.48
CA ASP A 146 -5.33 1.60 4.77
C ASP A 146 -6.27 2.79 4.58
N ALA A 147 -7.53 2.62 4.95
CA ALA A 147 -8.55 3.66 4.91
C ALA A 147 -8.18 4.90 5.75
N ARG A 148 -7.24 4.76 6.70
CA ARG A 148 -6.72 5.87 7.52
C ARG A 148 -5.62 6.69 6.84
N GLY A 149 -5.29 6.41 5.58
CA GLY A 149 -4.61 7.35 4.70
C GLY A 149 -3.11 7.13 4.50
N SER A 150 -2.55 5.97 4.88
CA SER A 150 -1.15 5.70 4.54
C SER A 150 -0.94 5.60 3.03
N ASN A 151 -1.94 5.19 2.22
CA ASN A 151 -1.87 4.98 0.76
C ASN A 151 -0.62 4.20 0.27
N VAL A 152 0.06 3.51 1.18
CA VAL A 152 1.22 2.68 0.90
C VAL A 152 0.72 1.25 0.81
N ALA A 153 0.80 0.67 -0.39
CA ALA A 153 0.52 -0.74 -0.55
C ALA A 153 1.69 -1.56 0.00
N THR A 154 1.42 -2.32 1.06
CA THR A 154 2.37 -3.24 1.67
C THR A 154 1.80 -4.65 1.65
N PHE A 155 2.62 -5.60 1.24
CA PHE A 155 2.26 -7.02 1.28
C PHE A 155 3.45 -7.84 1.79
N THR A 156 3.23 -9.12 2.10
CA THR A 156 4.27 -10.00 2.61
C THR A 156 4.73 -11.00 1.56
N THR A 157 5.99 -11.45 1.66
CA THR A 157 6.41 -12.72 1.04
C THR A 157 5.50 -13.86 1.51
N ALA A 158 5.51 -14.99 0.79
CA ALA A 158 4.74 -16.17 1.17
C ALA A 158 5.02 -16.56 2.63
N SER A 159 3.99 -17.03 3.32
CA SER A 159 4.10 -17.41 4.73
C SER A 159 5.01 -18.64 4.88
N GLY A 160 5.74 -18.66 6.00
CA GLY A 160 6.65 -19.75 6.35
C GLY A 160 6.58 -20.08 7.84
N TYR A 161 6.99 -21.30 8.16
CA TYR A 161 7.01 -21.84 9.53
C TYR A 161 8.34 -22.57 9.81
N GLU A 162 9.42 -22.18 9.11
CA GLU A 162 10.75 -22.77 9.26
C GLU A 162 11.30 -22.55 10.67
N LYS A 163 11.12 -21.35 11.25
CA LYS A 163 11.54 -21.09 12.63
C LYS A 163 10.71 -21.86 13.64
N PHE A 164 9.41 -22.01 13.38
CA PHE A 164 8.55 -22.84 14.20
C PHE A 164 8.98 -24.32 14.14
N ASN A 165 9.28 -24.83 12.95
CA ASN A 165 9.80 -26.19 12.79
C ASN A 165 11.15 -26.38 13.48
N ALA A 166 12.06 -25.40 13.37
CA ALA A 166 13.34 -25.44 14.08
C ALA A 166 13.13 -25.50 15.60
N PHE A 167 12.19 -24.70 16.13
CA PHE A 167 11.81 -24.73 17.54
C PHE A 167 11.20 -26.07 17.97
N CYS A 168 10.28 -26.64 17.17
CA CYS A 168 9.67 -27.94 17.46
C CYS A 168 10.72 -29.06 17.47
N THR A 169 11.67 -28.99 16.53
CA THR A 169 12.82 -29.91 16.47
C THR A 169 13.70 -29.79 17.72
N GLU A 170 14.01 -28.56 18.15
CA GLU A 170 14.79 -28.31 19.37
C GLU A 170 14.06 -28.81 20.62
N CYS A 171 12.75 -28.61 20.69
CA CYS A 171 11.92 -29.04 21.82
C CYS A 171 11.59 -30.55 21.80
N SER A 172 12.08 -31.31 20.81
CA SER A 172 11.74 -32.73 20.62
C SER A 172 10.23 -32.99 20.57
N VAL A 173 9.47 -32.03 20.02
CA VAL A 173 8.04 -32.19 19.79
C VAL A 173 7.89 -33.07 18.57
N ASP A 174 7.45 -34.31 18.78
CA ASP A 174 7.22 -35.28 17.71
C ASP A 174 5.93 -34.90 16.97
N ASP A 175 6.06 -34.52 15.69
CA ASP A 175 4.94 -34.10 14.83
C ASP A 175 3.82 -35.15 14.77
N ASP A 176 4.20 -36.43 14.85
CA ASP A 176 3.26 -37.56 14.85
C ASP A 176 2.39 -37.58 16.12
N THR A 177 2.91 -37.12 17.26
CA THR A 177 2.16 -37.06 18.53
C THR A 177 1.21 -35.88 18.58
N PHE A 178 1.60 -34.72 18.04
CA PHE A 178 0.78 -33.50 18.03
C PHE A 178 -0.37 -33.55 17.00
N ASN A 179 -0.14 -34.19 15.86
CA ASN A 179 -1.16 -34.38 14.83
C ASN A 179 -2.15 -35.52 15.15
N SER A 180 -1.72 -36.53 15.92
CA SER A 180 -2.60 -37.63 16.35
C SER A 180 -3.47 -37.28 17.56
N GLU A 181 -2.98 -36.44 18.48
CA GLU A 181 -3.73 -35.93 19.63
C GLU A 181 -3.58 -34.40 19.76
N PRO A 182 -4.28 -33.60 18.93
CA PRO A 182 -4.26 -32.15 19.09
C PRO A 182 -4.76 -31.80 20.49
N LEU A 183 -4.01 -30.96 21.20
CA LEU A 183 -4.34 -30.52 22.55
C LEU A 183 -5.54 -29.56 22.48
N ILE A 184 -6.76 -30.10 22.54
CA ILE A 184 -8.00 -29.32 22.54
C ILE A 184 -8.17 -28.70 23.93
N LEU A 185 -7.73 -27.46 24.08
CA LEU A 185 -8.05 -26.67 25.26
C LEU A 185 -9.51 -26.22 25.17
N ASN A 186 -10.39 -26.86 25.95
CA ASN A 186 -11.75 -26.40 26.10
C ASN A 186 -11.73 -24.98 26.67
N SER A 187 -12.36 -24.02 25.97
CA SER A 187 -12.40 -22.59 26.30
C SER A 187 -13.02 -22.24 27.67
N SER A 188 -13.34 -23.23 28.50
CA SER A 188 -14.01 -23.07 29.79
C SER A 188 -13.10 -22.70 30.96
N THR A 189 -11.79 -22.57 30.76
CA THR A 189 -10.84 -22.12 31.80
C THR A 189 -10.02 -20.90 31.36
N ALA A 190 -10.71 -19.89 30.82
CA ALA A 190 -10.23 -18.52 30.91
C ALA A 190 -10.84 -17.89 32.18
N SER A 191 -10.04 -17.81 33.25
CA SER A 191 -10.40 -17.07 34.46
C SER A 191 -10.71 -15.62 34.09
N ASN A 192 -11.99 -15.28 34.08
CA ASN A 192 -12.50 -13.98 33.69
C ASN A 192 -12.31 -13.00 34.87
N SER A 193 -11.18 -12.30 34.94
CA SER A 193 -11.05 -11.12 35.79
C SER A 193 -11.77 -9.96 35.11
N LYS A 194 -13.01 -9.70 35.54
CA LYS A 194 -13.84 -8.58 35.08
C LYS A 194 -13.45 -7.30 35.81
N GLU A 195 -12.91 -6.34 35.06
CA GLU A 195 -13.09 -4.88 35.21
C GLU A 195 -12.96 -4.36 33.77
N GLY A 196 -13.90 -3.67 33.12
CA GLY A 196 -15.01 -2.86 33.57
C GLY A 196 -14.81 -1.45 33.02
N ASP A 197 -15.00 -1.23 31.71
CA ASP A 197 -15.66 -0.01 31.22
C ASP A 197 -16.12 -0.18 29.75
N ASN A 198 -17.32 0.32 29.48
CA ASN A 198 -17.98 0.36 28.16
C ASN A 198 -17.76 1.75 27.53
N ASP A 199 -18.22 1.87 26.27
CA ASP A 199 -18.34 3.08 25.42
C ASP A 199 -17.19 3.14 24.38
N ASP A 200 -17.36 3.01 23.07
CA ASP A 200 -18.49 3.23 22.16
C ASP A 200 -18.47 2.17 21.03
N LEU A 201 -19.65 1.63 20.70
CA LEU A 201 -19.87 0.77 19.52
C LEU A 201 -20.23 1.67 18.33
N ASP A 202 -19.39 1.71 17.31
CA ASP A 202 -19.77 2.24 15.99
C ASP A 202 -19.75 1.09 14.98
N ASP A 203 -20.85 0.98 14.23
CA ASP A 203 -21.22 -0.12 13.34
C ASP A 203 -20.16 -0.37 12.26
N GLN A 204 -19.48 -1.52 12.32
CA GLN A 204 -18.71 -2.03 11.19
C GLN A 204 -19.60 -2.91 10.34
N GLN A 205 -20.21 -2.31 9.33
CA GLN A 205 -20.87 -3.03 8.26
C GLN A 205 -19.79 -3.77 7.45
N GLU A 206 -19.75 -5.11 7.55
CA GLU A 206 -18.98 -5.95 6.64
C GLU A 206 -19.47 -5.73 5.21
N VAL A 207 -18.77 -4.90 4.44
CA VAL A 207 -19.03 -4.74 3.02
C VAL A 207 -18.36 -5.89 2.28
N HIS A 208 -19.12 -6.95 2.02
CA HIS A 208 -18.71 -8.01 1.12
C HIS A 208 -18.80 -7.48 -0.32
N VAL A 209 -17.77 -6.76 -0.79
CA VAL A 209 -17.75 -6.21 -2.16
C VAL A 209 -17.49 -7.35 -3.14
N LYS A 210 -18.47 -7.65 -4.00
CA LYS A 210 -18.24 -8.48 -5.19
C LYS A 210 -17.54 -7.60 -6.22
N PHE A 211 -16.25 -7.85 -6.43
CA PHE A 211 -15.48 -7.19 -7.48
C PHE A 211 -15.93 -7.70 -8.85
N ASP A 212 -16.30 -6.78 -9.74
CA ASP A 212 -16.64 -7.09 -11.13
C ASP A 212 -15.32 -7.21 -11.93
N ASP A 213 -15.00 -8.40 -12.42
CA ASP A 213 -13.73 -8.77 -13.08
C ASP A 213 -13.55 -8.13 -14.49
N LYS A 214 -14.42 -7.20 -14.89
CA LYS A 214 -14.40 -6.61 -16.23
C LYS A 214 -13.59 -5.31 -16.25
N ILE A 215 -12.28 -5.47 -16.44
CA ILE A 215 -11.43 -4.37 -16.89
C ILE A 215 -11.72 -4.15 -18.38
N GLU A 216 -12.49 -3.11 -18.70
CA GLU A 216 -12.61 -2.64 -20.07
C GLU A 216 -11.24 -2.11 -20.52
N ASP A 217 -10.57 -2.83 -21.43
CA ASP A 217 -9.46 -2.27 -22.20
C ASP A 217 -10.03 -1.06 -22.94
N PHE A 218 -9.56 0.14 -22.58
CA PHE A 218 -10.03 1.41 -23.14
C PHE A 218 -9.70 1.48 -24.65
N THR A 219 -10.53 0.87 -25.49
CA THR A 219 -10.51 1.02 -26.94
C THR A 219 -11.41 2.20 -27.33
N GLY A 220 -11.09 3.39 -26.80
CA GLY A 220 -11.71 4.62 -27.25
C GLY A 220 -11.37 4.90 -28.72
N PRO A 221 -12.21 5.64 -29.46
CA PRO A 221 -11.92 6.04 -30.83
C PRO A 221 -10.59 6.81 -30.86
N SER A 222 -9.80 6.56 -31.91
CA SER A 222 -8.46 7.10 -32.16
C SER A 222 -8.44 8.63 -32.24
N GLY A 223 -8.68 9.33 -31.14
CA GLY A 223 -8.07 10.64 -30.91
C GLY A 223 -6.57 10.39 -30.79
N GLU A 224 -5.76 11.17 -31.51
CA GLU A 224 -4.30 11.01 -31.53
C GLU A 224 -3.76 10.96 -30.09
N LEU A 225 -3.52 9.74 -29.60
CA LEU A 225 -2.87 9.52 -28.33
C LEU A 225 -1.47 10.12 -28.46
N ARG A 226 -1.14 11.06 -27.58
CA ARG A 226 0.17 11.71 -27.59
C ARG A 226 1.26 10.65 -27.46
N ASN A 227 2.24 10.67 -28.36
CA ASN A 227 3.36 9.72 -28.39
C ASN A 227 4.33 9.86 -27.19
N GLY A 228 4.11 10.84 -26.32
CA GLY A 228 4.89 11.07 -25.12
C GLY A 228 4.30 12.20 -24.26
N PRO A 229 4.79 12.35 -23.02
CA PRO A 229 4.43 13.48 -22.17
C PRO A 229 4.84 14.78 -22.85
N LEU A 230 3.97 15.80 -22.80
CA LEU A 230 4.35 17.14 -23.20
C LEU A 230 5.39 17.66 -22.21
N SER A 231 6.53 18.13 -22.72
CA SER A 231 7.48 18.87 -21.90
C SER A 231 6.88 20.23 -21.55
N THR A 232 6.18 20.32 -20.43
CA THR A 232 5.70 21.60 -19.90
C THR A 232 6.83 22.22 -19.08
N ASN A 233 7.55 23.18 -19.66
CA ASN A 233 8.35 24.09 -18.86
C ASN A 233 7.36 25.01 -18.14
N PHE A 234 7.17 24.76 -16.85
CA PHE A 234 6.39 25.65 -15.98
C PHE A 234 7.30 26.80 -15.59
N SER A 235 7.19 27.92 -16.33
CA SER A 235 7.83 29.16 -15.91
C SER A 235 7.05 29.70 -14.71
N LEU A 236 7.66 29.66 -13.52
CA LEU A 236 7.09 30.25 -12.31
C LEU A 236 7.00 31.78 -12.41
N ASP A 237 7.86 32.36 -13.24
CA ASP A 237 7.71 33.71 -13.73
C ASP A 237 6.69 33.64 -14.86
N GLY A 238 5.50 34.22 -14.64
CA GLY A 238 4.41 34.31 -15.63
C GLY A 238 4.88 34.89 -16.98
N PRO A 239 3.98 34.97 -17.98
CA PRO A 239 4.37 35.37 -19.33
C PRO A 239 5.20 36.65 -19.32
N ALA A 240 6.39 36.58 -19.94
CA ALA A 240 7.29 37.71 -20.03
C ALA A 240 6.54 38.89 -20.65
N GLN A 241 6.57 40.05 -19.98
CA GLN A 241 6.04 41.29 -20.51
C GLN A 241 6.92 41.69 -21.71
N THR A 242 6.55 41.23 -22.90
CA THR A 242 6.98 41.87 -24.13
C THR A 242 6.17 43.13 -24.25
N GLY A 243 6.79 44.25 -23.91
CA GLY A 243 6.27 45.57 -24.24
C GLY A 243 6.05 45.71 -25.74
N ASP A 244 5.07 46.55 -26.04
CA ASP A 244 4.84 47.24 -27.31
C ASP A 244 4.18 46.41 -28.44
N ALA A 245 2.84 46.47 -28.50
CA ALA A 245 2.11 47.23 -29.52
C ALA A 245 0.60 46.93 -29.49
N ASP A 246 -0.19 48.00 -29.67
CA ASP A 246 -1.60 48.04 -30.04
C ASP A 246 -2.65 47.74 -28.97
N GLY A 247 -2.84 48.71 -28.07
CA GLY A 247 -4.13 49.43 -27.99
C GLY A 247 -5.39 48.67 -27.57
N MET A 248 -5.27 47.49 -26.97
CA MET A 248 -6.38 46.81 -26.29
C MET A 248 -5.87 46.38 -24.92
N ASP A 249 -6.43 46.97 -23.87
CA ASP A 249 -6.17 46.53 -22.51
C ASP A 249 -6.42 45.02 -22.43
N PRO A 250 -5.41 44.18 -22.11
CA PRO A 250 -5.68 42.78 -21.87
C PRO A 250 -6.53 42.71 -20.61
N VAL A 251 -7.80 42.33 -20.78
CA VAL A 251 -8.63 41.87 -19.67
C VAL A 251 -7.93 40.65 -19.10
N THR A 252 -7.06 40.88 -18.12
CA THR A 252 -6.67 39.85 -17.17
C THR A 252 -7.97 39.31 -16.63
N THR A 253 -8.33 38.09 -17.03
CA THR A 253 -9.35 37.35 -16.29
C THR A 253 -8.70 37.00 -14.97
N ILE A 254 -8.66 37.99 -14.08
CA ILE A 254 -8.52 37.75 -12.65
C ILE A 254 -9.78 36.95 -12.35
N ILE A 255 -9.63 35.64 -12.29
CA ILE A 255 -10.54 34.84 -11.48
C ILE A 255 -10.24 35.37 -10.09
N GLU A 256 -11.09 36.28 -9.62
CA GLU A 256 -11.07 36.68 -8.22
C GLU A 256 -11.27 35.39 -7.45
N ASP A 257 -10.20 34.90 -6.84
CA ASP A 257 -10.31 33.87 -5.83
C ASP A 257 -11.16 34.51 -4.73
N GLU A 258 -12.44 34.13 -4.66
CA GLU A 258 -13.39 34.58 -3.64
C GLU A 258 -12.93 34.22 -2.20
N GLY A 259 -11.70 33.73 -2.03
CA GLY A 259 -11.04 33.50 -0.75
C GLY A 259 -10.52 34.74 -0.03
N ASP A 260 -10.26 35.85 -0.73
CA ASP A 260 -9.57 37.01 -0.15
C ASP A 260 -10.42 38.30 -0.02
N VAL A 261 -11.75 38.19 -0.19
CA VAL A 261 -12.62 39.30 0.21
C VAL A 261 -12.78 39.27 1.73
N GLU A 262 -11.97 40.09 2.42
CA GLU A 262 -12.11 40.46 3.83
C GLU A 262 -13.47 41.14 4.08
N THR A 263 -14.55 40.36 4.03
CA THR A 263 -15.83 40.74 4.62
C THR A 263 -15.78 40.30 6.08
N GLN A 264 -15.61 41.27 6.98
CA GLN A 264 -15.56 41.12 8.45
C GLN A 264 -16.83 40.47 9.08
N GLY A 265 -17.69 39.83 8.29
CA GLY A 265 -18.90 39.14 8.73
C GLY A 265 -19.13 37.75 8.13
N ASN A 266 -18.22 37.18 7.32
CA ASN A 266 -18.43 35.84 6.74
C ASN A 266 -18.12 34.73 7.78
N PRO A 267 -19.12 33.92 8.20
CA PRO A 267 -18.90 32.83 9.16
C PRO A 267 -17.90 31.78 8.66
N SER A 268 -17.82 31.59 7.34
CA SER A 268 -16.89 30.64 6.71
C SER A 268 -15.45 31.13 6.78
N ALA A 269 -15.21 32.44 6.60
CA ALA A 269 -13.88 33.03 6.73
C ALA A 269 -13.40 33.02 8.19
N LEU A 270 -14.29 33.30 9.15
CA LEU A 270 -14.01 33.17 10.57
C LEU A 270 -13.66 31.73 10.95
N PHE A 271 -14.40 30.76 10.42
CA PHE A 271 -14.09 29.35 10.62
C PHE A 271 -12.70 29.00 10.06
N LEU A 272 -12.40 29.40 8.82
CA LEU A 272 -11.12 29.11 8.17
C LEU A 272 -9.95 29.70 8.95
N ARG A 273 -10.11 30.93 9.47
CA ARG A 273 -9.12 31.57 10.34
C ARG A 273 -8.84 30.75 11.61
N TRP A 274 -9.89 30.28 12.30
CA TRP A 274 -9.73 29.44 13.49
C TRP A 274 -9.16 28.06 13.15
N HIS A 275 -9.52 27.50 11.99
CA HIS A 275 -8.96 26.26 11.47
C HIS A 275 -7.44 26.36 11.29
N HIS A 276 -6.93 27.41 10.64
CA HIS A 276 -5.49 27.63 10.52
C HIS A 276 -4.82 27.95 11.85
N ARG A 277 -5.42 28.81 12.68
CA ARG A 277 -4.85 29.21 13.98
C ARG A 277 -4.71 28.07 14.98
N LEU A 278 -5.61 27.08 14.92
CA LEU A 278 -5.60 25.90 15.80
C LEU A 278 -4.91 24.69 15.17
N GLY A 279 -4.13 24.89 14.10
CA GLY A 279 -3.33 23.84 13.48
C GLY A 279 -4.14 22.83 12.68
N HIS A 280 -5.06 23.32 11.83
CA HIS A 280 -5.99 22.50 11.04
C HIS A 280 -6.91 21.63 11.89
N ALA A 281 -7.35 22.17 13.04
CA ALA A 281 -8.31 21.49 13.91
C ALA A 281 -9.64 21.24 13.19
N SER A 282 -10.21 20.03 13.31
CA SER A 282 -11.45 19.68 12.61
C SER A 282 -12.64 20.58 12.98
N MET A 283 -13.62 20.69 12.07
CA MET A 283 -14.83 21.48 12.27
C MET A 283 -15.55 21.15 13.59
N THR A 284 -15.66 19.86 13.91
CA THR A 284 -16.30 19.37 15.14
C THR A 284 -15.58 19.88 16.39
N LYS A 285 -14.25 19.86 16.37
CA LYS A 285 -13.42 20.35 17.48
C LYS A 285 -13.57 21.85 17.65
N ILE A 286 -13.55 22.62 16.57
CA ILE A 286 -13.74 24.08 16.59
C ILE A 286 -15.13 24.44 17.11
N ARG A 287 -16.18 23.70 16.73
CA ARG A 287 -17.55 23.91 17.26
C ARG A 287 -17.65 23.61 18.75
N MET A 288 -17.00 22.56 19.24
CA MET A 288 -16.97 22.25 20.68
C MET A 288 -16.24 23.33 21.46
N LEU A 289 -15.12 23.81 20.93
CA LEU A 289 -14.35 24.89 21.53
C LEU A 289 -15.14 26.21 21.56
N ALA A 290 -15.85 26.56 20.48
CA ALA A 290 -16.73 27.73 20.42
C ALA A 290 -17.88 27.67 21.46
N LYS A 291 -18.39 26.47 21.77
CA LYS A 291 -19.40 26.28 22.83
C LYS A 291 -18.84 26.48 24.25
N VAL A 292 -17.54 26.27 24.45
CA VAL A 292 -16.85 26.37 25.74
C VAL A 292 -16.18 27.74 25.93
N GLY A 293 -16.30 28.64 24.96
CA GLY A 293 -15.81 30.02 25.07
C GLY A 293 -14.41 30.24 24.49
N LEU A 294 -14.02 29.41 23.52
CA LEU A 294 -13.05 29.83 22.51
C LEU A 294 -13.69 30.82 21.53
#